data_AF-A0A7V0NR82-F1
#
_entry.id   AF-A0A7V0NR82-F1
#
_cell.length_a   1.000
_cell.length_b   1.000
_cell.length_c   1.000
_cell.angle_alpha   90.00
_cell.angle_beta   90.00
_cell.angle_gamma   90.00
#
_symmetry.space_group_name_H-M   'P 1'
#
loop_
_entity.id
_entity.type
_entity.pdbx_description
1 polymer ?
#
loop_
_entity_poly.entity_id
_entity_poly.type
_entity_poly.pdbx_seq_one_letter_code
_entity_poly.pdbx_strand_id
1 'polypeptide(L)'
;MRGKKITIPLLFAVVILIASGFNGMSASAQEKTAKKSKDTCITSECHAAMGNEKFVHGPVAAGECTICHGESPEHKDKPAKFKFGPIKDVAGACYSCHEKFKTGKFRHTPFAEGECIACHSPHGSPNKFQLLAKGGKLCFNCHDEELVQGKFVHGPAAVGGCVACHDPHASDYAKNLRAGGPNLCFMCHTDKAEAINKAEFVHKPVSENCTNCHNPHSAAKQFMLESKAPALCLNCHKDKKKQINTVAVKHGALETERSCLNCHDAHMSDIAKNLLMEPMDLCLNCHDREYKRDDGKSLMNMKKWLAENKNHHGPIKQKDCSGCHNPHGSDNFRILREPYPATFYKPFAVENYDLCFSCHEKTIVLNPETTRLTNFRNGNENLHFKHVNKPIKGRTCRACHETHASNFPKHIREAVPFGSWKLPLNYQKTKTGGSCTPGCHKLKKYDRANPVKNQG
;
A
#
# COMPACT_ATOMS: atom_id res chain seq x y z
N MET A 1 -33.54 27.49 -2.00
CA MET A 1 -34.68 27.39 -1.06
C MET A 1 -34.50 26.19 -0.13
N ARG A 2 -34.54 26.47 1.18
CA ARG A 2 -34.76 25.61 2.37
C ARG A 2 -33.93 24.33 2.56
N GLY A 3 -32.93 24.45 3.44
CA GLY A 3 -32.47 23.34 4.29
C GLY A 3 -33.45 23.07 5.44
N LYS A 4 -33.53 21.81 5.90
CA LYS A 4 -34.32 21.39 7.06
C LYS A 4 -33.41 21.23 8.27
N LYS A 5 -33.66 22.04 9.30
CA LYS A 5 -33.16 21.87 10.67
C LYS A 5 -34.07 20.86 11.40
N ILE A 6 -33.49 19.96 12.17
CA ILE A 6 -34.19 19.06 13.08
C ILE A 6 -34.12 19.67 14.48
N THR A 7 -35.27 19.90 15.11
CA THR A 7 -35.45 20.43 16.47
C THR A 7 -35.88 19.31 17.41
N ILE A 8 -35.20 19.20 18.57
CA ILE A 8 -35.56 18.34 19.71
C ILE A 8 -36.38 19.17 20.71
N PRO A 9 -37.49 18.68 21.28
CA PRO A 9 -38.25 19.45 22.26
C PRO A 9 -37.69 19.28 23.68
N LEU A 10 -37.54 20.41 24.36
CA LEU A 10 -37.37 20.56 25.80
C LEU A 10 -38.73 20.33 26.50
N LEU A 11 -38.74 19.60 27.61
CA LEU A 11 -39.86 19.56 28.56
C LEU A 11 -39.32 20.03 29.92
N PHE A 12 -39.93 21.11 30.42
CA PHE A 12 -39.63 21.77 31.69
C PHE A 12 -40.73 21.46 32.72
N ALA A 13 -40.38 21.74 33.98
CA ALA A 13 -41.24 21.98 35.16
C ALA A 13 -41.43 20.75 36.08
N VAL A 14 -41.36 20.79 37.42
CA VAL A 14 -41.46 21.87 38.42
C VAL A 14 -40.68 21.46 39.70
N VAL A 15 -40.15 22.46 40.41
CA VAL A 15 -39.53 22.44 41.75
C VAL A 15 -40.60 22.48 42.86
N ILE A 16 -40.47 21.68 43.93
CA ILE A 16 -41.02 22.01 45.27
C ILE A 16 -39.97 21.71 46.35
N LEU A 17 -39.67 22.75 47.13
CA LEU A 17 -38.89 22.78 48.38
C LEU A 17 -39.68 22.16 49.55
N ILE A 18 -39.00 21.41 50.42
CA ILE A 18 -39.22 21.46 51.89
C ILE A 18 -37.87 21.40 52.59
N ALA A 19 -37.60 22.40 53.42
CA ALA A 19 -36.45 22.55 54.29
C ALA A 19 -36.75 22.05 55.73
N SER A 20 -35.70 22.10 56.56
CA SER A 20 -35.60 21.84 58.01
C SER A 20 -35.47 20.37 58.41
N GLY A 21 -34.55 19.93 59.27
CA GLY A 21 -33.53 20.60 60.08
C GLY A 21 -32.99 19.58 61.10
N PHE A 22 -31.92 19.95 61.80
CA PHE A 22 -31.30 19.28 62.96
C PHE A 22 -30.30 18.11 62.76
N ASN A 23 -29.03 18.51 62.76
CA ASN A 23 -27.99 18.13 63.74
C ASN A 23 -28.07 16.73 64.37
N GLY A 24 -27.11 15.89 64.00
CA GLY A 24 -26.72 14.70 64.74
C GLY A 24 -25.26 14.38 64.46
N MET A 25 -24.39 14.79 65.38
CA MET A 25 -22.96 14.52 65.43
C MET A 25 -22.69 13.02 65.31
N SER A 26 -21.67 12.62 64.55
CA SER A 26 -20.46 12.11 65.19
C SER A 26 -19.29 12.15 64.21
N ALA A 27 -18.49 13.20 64.35
CA ALA A 27 -17.05 13.05 64.29
C ALA A 27 -16.65 12.02 65.36
N SER A 28 -15.97 10.94 64.93
CA SER A 28 -14.92 10.25 65.70
C SER A 28 -14.66 8.88 65.10
N ALA A 29 -13.65 8.81 64.23
CA ALA A 29 -12.71 7.70 64.24
C ALA A 29 -11.30 8.30 64.13
N GLN A 30 -10.96 9.01 65.21
CA GLN A 30 -9.63 9.25 65.73
C GLN A 30 -8.53 9.55 64.71
N GLU A 31 -8.23 10.85 64.62
CA GLU A 31 -6.87 11.31 64.89
C GLU A 31 -6.24 10.44 65.99
N LYS A 32 -5.54 9.39 65.58
CA LYS A 32 -4.30 9.06 66.26
C LYS A 32 -3.28 10.04 65.71
N THR A 33 -3.23 11.21 66.32
CA THR A 33 -1.98 11.97 66.44
C THR A 33 -0.99 11.06 67.18
N ALA A 34 -0.43 10.09 66.44
CA ALA A 34 0.88 9.60 66.72
C ALA A 34 1.75 10.85 66.61
N LYS A 35 2.22 11.32 67.77
CA LYS A 35 3.19 12.40 67.92
C LYS A 35 4.35 12.07 66.98
N LYS A 36 4.31 12.57 65.74
CA LYS A 36 5.39 12.37 64.76
C LYS A 36 6.63 12.97 65.41
N SER A 37 7.65 12.13 65.55
CA SER A 37 8.97 12.55 66.00
C SER A 37 9.36 13.84 65.30
N LYS A 38 9.82 14.83 66.09
CA LYS A 38 10.27 16.16 65.63
C LYS A 38 11.57 16.12 64.83
N ASP A 39 12.12 14.95 64.54
CA ASP A 39 13.37 14.79 63.83
C ASP A 39 13.11 14.35 62.37
N THR A 40 12.77 15.31 61.52
CA THR A 40 12.80 15.13 60.05
C THR A 40 14.24 15.29 59.57
N CYS A 41 14.65 14.48 58.58
CA CYS A 41 15.95 14.62 57.93
C CYS A 41 16.03 15.85 57.01
N ILE A 42 14.88 16.47 56.69
CA ILE A 42 14.76 17.65 55.82
C ILE A 42 14.44 18.87 56.70
N THR A 43 15.45 19.68 57.00
CA THR A 43 15.36 20.98 57.69
C THR A 43 16.19 22.03 56.95
N SER A 44 16.18 23.29 57.41
CA SER A 44 17.08 24.34 56.91
C SER A 44 18.55 23.97 57.11
N GLU A 45 18.88 23.25 58.17
CA GLU A 45 20.24 22.86 58.55
C GLU A 45 20.66 21.51 57.96
N CYS A 46 19.73 20.59 57.72
CA CYS A 46 19.98 19.21 57.30
C CYS A 46 19.21 18.88 56.01
N HIS A 47 19.91 18.46 54.94
CA HIS A 47 19.36 18.07 53.64
C HIS A 47 18.28 19.00 53.03
N ALA A 48 18.42 20.32 53.20
CA ALA A 48 17.46 21.34 52.74
C ALA A 48 17.09 21.27 51.25
N ALA A 49 17.95 20.66 50.41
CA ALA A 49 17.70 20.48 48.98
C ALA A 49 16.74 19.31 48.66
N MET A 50 16.53 18.38 49.58
CA MET A 50 15.70 17.19 49.37
C MET A 50 14.21 17.55 49.42
N GLY A 51 13.42 16.89 48.57
CA GLY A 51 11.97 17.10 48.53
C GLY A 51 11.52 18.38 47.80
N ASN A 52 12.44 19.11 47.14
CA ASN A 52 12.12 20.34 46.41
C ASN A 52 11.83 20.12 44.92
N GLU A 53 11.93 18.88 44.44
CA GLU A 53 11.66 18.56 43.05
C GLU A 53 10.18 18.67 42.69
N LYS A 54 9.86 18.96 41.42
CA LYS A 54 8.47 19.09 40.98
C LYS A 54 7.64 17.83 41.21
N PHE A 55 8.26 16.66 40.99
CA PHE A 55 7.66 15.36 41.26
C PHE A 55 8.50 14.62 42.29
N VAL A 56 8.25 14.88 43.57
CA VAL A 56 8.89 14.19 44.70
C VAL A 56 8.36 12.76 44.81
N HIS A 57 9.24 11.82 45.17
CA HIS A 57 8.83 10.44 45.44
C HIS A 57 8.13 10.34 46.81
N GLY A 58 7.06 9.55 46.93
CA GLY A 58 6.18 9.49 48.11
C GLY A 58 6.91 9.37 49.46
N PRO A 59 7.79 8.36 49.65
CA PRO A 59 8.57 8.22 50.87
C PRO A 59 9.44 9.45 51.22
N VAL A 60 9.98 10.14 50.20
CA VAL A 60 10.76 11.37 50.42
C VAL A 60 9.87 12.53 50.84
N ALA A 61 8.70 12.69 50.21
CA ALA A 61 7.72 13.69 50.62
C ALA A 61 7.18 13.44 52.04
N ALA A 62 7.15 12.19 52.49
CA ALA A 62 6.75 11.79 53.84
C ALA A 62 7.86 11.93 54.89
N GLY A 63 9.11 12.17 54.47
CA GLY A 63 10.29 12.22 55.35
C GLY A 63 10.79 10.84 55.80
N GLU A 64 10.41 9.77 55.11
CA GLU A 64 10.67 8.38 55.51
C GLU A 64 11.95 7.83 54.84
N CYS A 65 13.10 8.45 55.15
CA CYS A 65 14.37 8.14 54.49
C CYS A 65 14.91 6.73 54.84
N THR A 66 14.64 6.25 56.05
CA THR A 66 15.17 4.99 56.57
C THR A 66 14.58 3.75 55.92
N ILE A 67 13.40 3.86 55.27
CA ILE A 67 12.77 2.76 54.54
C ILE A 67 13.67 2.23 53.42
N CYS A 68 14.44 3.12 52.78
CA CYS A 68 15.34 2.75 51.69
C CYS A 68 16.82 2.77 52.11
N HIS A 69 17.23 3.71 52.95
CA HIS A 69 18.66 3.87 53.33
C HIS A 69 19.07 3.08 54.58
N GLY A 70 18.10 2.51 55.30
CA GLY A 70 18.32 1.91 56.62
C GLY A 70 18.54 2.95 57.72
N GLU A 71 18.80 2.49 58.94
CA GLU A 71 19.13 3.38 60.05
C GLU A 71 20.61 3.77 60.05
N SER A 72 20.90 5.01 60.40
CA SER A 72 22.27 5.50 60.65
C SER A 72 22.29 6.41 61.88
N PRO A 73 22.33 5.84 63.10
CA PRO A 73 22.16 6.61 64.33
C PRO A 73 23.21 7.72 64.52
N GLU A 74 24.46 7.47 64.10
CA GLU A 74 25.58 8.40 64.24
C GLU A 74 25.65 9.47 63.14
N HIS A 75 24.79 9.39 62.11
CA HIS A 75 24.76 10.35 61.00
C HIS A 75 24.41 11.76 61.47
N LYS A 76 23.46 11.88 62.41
CA LYS A 76 22.98 13.18 62.92
C LYS A 76 24.11 14.02 63.53
N ASP A 77 24.99 13.38 64.30
CA ASP A 77 26.08 14.07 65.01
C ASP A 77 27.34 14.24 64.16
N LYS A 78 27.60 13.29 63.25
CA LYS A 78 28.85 13.25 62.44
C LYS A 78 28.56 12.87 60.97
N PRO A 79 27.83 13.72 60.21
CA PRO A 79 27.33 13.39 58.87
C PRO A 79 28.44 13.16 57.83
N ALA A 80 29.62 13.79 58.01
CA ALA A 80 30.76 13.58 57.14
C ALA A 80 31.38 12.19 57.28
N LYS A 81 31.30 11.57 58.47
CA LYS A 81 31.92 10.27 58.79
C LYS A 81 30.95 9.11 58.58
N PHE A 82 29.68 9.28 58.95
CA PHE A 82 28.67 8.23 58.86
C PHE A 82 27.68 8.58 57.75
N LYS A 83 28.03 8.27 56.51
CA LYS A 83 27.15 8.48 55.35
C LYS A 83 26.23 7.27 55.17
N PHE A 84 25.01 7.51 54.69
CA PHE A 84 24.16 6.41 54.21
C PHE A 84 24.88 5.67 53.08
N GLY A 85 24.94 4.34 53.21
CA GLY A 85 25.57 3.48 52.23
C GLY A 85 24.73 3.36 50.95
N PRO A 86 25.34 2.99 49.81
CA PRO A 86 24.59 2.71 48.60
C PRO A 86 23.66 1.50 48.82
N ILE A 87 22.42 1.61 48.29
CA ILE A 87 21.44 0.53 48.34
C ILE A 87 21.97 -0.63 47.48
N LYS A 88 22.28 -1.77 48.12
CA LYS A 88 22.87 -2.95 47.43
C LYS A 88 21.87 -3.69 46.56
N ASP A 89 20.62 -3.81 47.01
CA ASP A 89 19.52 -4.42 46.25
C ASP A 89 18.46 -3.36 45.93
N VAL A 90 18.71 -2.60 44.86
CA VAL A 90 17.82 -1.52 44.42
C VAL A 90 16.45 -2.07 44.07
N ALA A 91 16.39 -3.17 43.32
CA ALA A 91 15.13 -3.78 42.90
C ALA A 91 14.31 -4.27 44.09
N GLY A 92 14.94 -4.97 45.05
CA GLY A 92 14.29 -5.43 46.27
C GLY A 92 13.73 -4.27 47.10
N ALA A 93 14.48 -3.17 47.22
CA ALA A 93 14.03 -1.96 47.92
C ALA A 93 12.83 -1.29 47.22
N CYS A 94 12.77 -1.30 45.88
CA CYS A 94 11.60 -0.79 45.17
C CYS A 94 10.40 -1.73 45.31
N TYR A 95 10.60 -3.05 45.19
CA TYR A 95 9.53 -4.04 45.24
C TYR A 95 8.98 -4.33 46.64
N SER A 96 9.55 -3.76 47.71
CA SER A 96 8.93 -3.79 49.04
C SER A 96 7.62 -3.01 49.09
N CYS A 97 7.44 -2.05 48.17
CA CYS A 97 6.24 -1.21 48.09
C CYS A 97 5.60 -1.22 46.70
N HIS A 98 6.39 -1.28 45.63
CA HIS A 98 5.87 -1.34 44.26
C HIS A 98 5.53 -2.77 43.86
N GLU A 99 4.37 -2.93 43.22
CA GLU A 99 4.00 -4.21 42.62
C GLU A 99 5.08 -4.66 41.63
N LYS A 100 5.43 -5.94 41.71
CA LYS A 100 6.30 -6.56 40.71
C LYS A 100 5.55 -6.53 39.38
N PHE A 101 6.17 -5.94 38.36
CA PHE A 101 5.58 -5.89 37.02
C PHE A 101 5.28 -7.31 36.52
N LYS A 102 4.18 -7.45 35.79
CA LYS A 102 3.88 -8.68 35.06
C LYS A 102 5.04 -8.96 34.10
N THR A 103 5.72 -10.08 34.30
CA THR A 103 6.90 -10.41 33.51
C THR A 103 6.47 -10.84 32.12
N GLY A 104 6.69 -9.99 31.12
CA GLY A 104 6.59 -10.37 29.73
C GLY A 104 7.74 -11.28 29.30
N LYS A 105 7.56 -12.01 28.20
CA LYS A 105 8.60 -12.89 27.62
C LYS A 105 9.93 -12.17 27.34
N PHE A 106 9.87 -10.89 26.97
CA PHE A 106 11.01 -10.04 26.67
C PHE A 106 11.13 -8.94 27.72
N ARG A 107 12.26 -8.93 28.44
CA ARG A 107 12.56 -7.94 29.47
C ARG A 107 13.63 -6.99 28.94
N HIS A 108 13.41 -5.69 29.11
CA HIS A 108 14.40 -4.68 28.76
C HIS A 108 15.59 -4.78 29.72
N THR A 109 16.83 -4.70 29.23
CA THR A 109 18.04 -5.06 30.01
C THR A 109 18.13 -4.36 31.37
N PRO A 110 18.02 -3.02 31.48
CA PRO A 110 18.08 -2.35 32.79
C PRO A 110 16.99 -2.81 33.76
N PHE A 111 15.80 -3.13 33.24
CA PHE A 111 14.72 -3.69 34.05
C PHE A 111 14.98 -5.15 34.44
N ALA A 112 15.59 -5.93 33.54
CA ALA A 112 15.93 -7.33 33.80
C ALA A 112 16.94 -7.47 34.95
N GLU A 113 17.89 -6.54 34.99
CA GLU A 113 19.01 -6.48 35.93
C GLU A 113 18.69 -5.73 37.23
N GLY A 114 17.48 -5.13 37.33
CA GLY A 114 17.05 -4.43 38.54
C GLY A 114 17.60 -3.00 38.69
N GLU A 115 18.06 -2.41 37.59
CA GLU A 115 18.61 -1.06 37.52
C GLU A 115 17.51 0.01 37.45
N CYS A 116 16.55 -0.03 38.37
CA CYS A 116 15.41 0.90 38.39
C CYS A 116 15.88 2.38 38.35
N ILE A 117 16.99 2.66 39.02
CA ILE A 117 17.56 4.00 39.15
C ILE A 117 18.33 4.49 37.92
N ALA A 118 18.54 3.64 36.90
CA ALA A 118 19.07 4.08 35.61
C ALA A 118 18.07 4.97 34.85
N CYS A 119 16.79 4.85 35.18
CA CYS A 119 15.70 5.62 34.56
C CYS A 119 14.93 6.49 35.56
N HIS A 120 14.78 6.04 36.81
CA HIS A 120 13.99 6.72 37.83
C HIS A 120 14.86 7.32 38.94
N SER A 121 14.54 8.53 39.38
CA SER A 121 15.09 9.12 40.59
C SER A 121 14.27 8.71 41.81
N PRO A 122 14.83 7.95 42.77
CA PRO A 122 14.10 7.52 43.96
C PRO A 122 13.81 8.67 44.93
N HIS A 123 14.43 9.83 44.74
CA HIS A 123 14.23 11.02 45.57
C HIS A 123 13.18 11.97 45.00
N GLY A 124 13.19 12.17 43.69
CA GLY A 124 12.34 13.12 43.00
C GLY A 124 12.98 13.61 41.70
N SER A 125 12.17 14.17 40.81
CA SER A 125 12.67 14.73 39.54
C SER A 125 11.75 15.84 39.02
N PRO A 126 12.23 16.72 38.13
CA PRO A 126 11.39 17.67 37.42
C PRO A 126 10.44 16.97 36.41
N ASN A 127 10.62 15.68 36.13
CA ASN A 127 9.84 14.89 35.18
C ASN A 127 8.84 13.96 35.88
N LYS A 128 7.66 13.78 35.26
CA LYS A 128 6.62 12.86 35.75
C LYS A 128 7.17 11.43 35.87
N PHE A 129 6.65 10.66 36.83
CA PHE A 129 7.14 9.31 37.16
C PHE A 129 8.60 9.28 37.61
N GLN A 130 9.10 10.42 38.10
CA GLN A 130 10.44 10.57 38.62
C GLN A 130 11.55 10.27 37.59
N LEU A 131 11.28 10.43 36.29
CA LEU A 131 12.26 10.07 35.26
C LEU A 131 13.49 10.98 35.27
N LEU A 132 14.68 10.44 35.04
CA LEU A 132 15.92 11.25 34.99
C LEU A 132 15.95 12.23 33.81
N ALA A 133 15.25 11.91 32.72
CA ALA A 133 15.09 12.79 31.56
C ALA A 133 13.70 12.63 30.93
N LYS A 134 13.30 13.61 30.10
CA LYS A 134 11.99 13.64 29.44
C LYS A 134 12.03 12.94 28.08
N GLY A 135 11.09 12.02 27.85
CA GLY A 135 10.85 11.40 26.55
C GLY A 135 12.09 10.69 26.01
N GLY A 136 12.33 10.85 24.71
CA GLY A 136 13.43 10.18 23.99
C GLY A 136 14.81 10.46 24.56
N LYS A 137 15.04 11.63 25.17
CA LYS A 137 16.34 11.95 25.80
C LYS A 137 16.75 10.93 26.87
N LEU A 138 15.79 10.33 27.57
CA LEU A 138 16.08 9.25 28.52
C LEU A 138 16.60 8.00 27.82
N CYS A 139 15.95 7.63 26.71
CA CYS A 139 16.30 6.45 25.93
C CYS A 139 17.65 6.64 25.23
N PHE A 140 17.94 7.85 24.74
CA PHE A 140 19.17 8.16 24.00
C PHE A 140 20.43 8.23 24.86
N ASN A 141 20.30 8.08 26.19
CA ASN A 141 21.46 7.85 27.05
C ASN A 141 22.19 6.54 26.71
N CYS A 142 21.46 5.56 26.12
CA CYS A 142 22.00 4.27 25.73
C CYS A 142 21.69 3.90 24.27
N HIS A 143 20.54 4.33 23.73
CA HIS A 143 20.15 4.08 22.35
C HIS A 143 20.65 5.17 21.42
N ASP A 144 21.04 4.80 20.21
CA ASP A 144 21.54 5.76 19.24
C ASP A 144 20.44 6.74 18.78
N GLU A 145 20.74 8.04 18.77
CA GLU A 145 19.85 9.07 18.26
C GLU A 145 19.71 8.99 16.73
N GLU A 146 20.65 8.35 16.02
CA GLU A 146 20.58 8.11 14.57
C GLU A 146 19.25 7.45 14.14
N LEU A 147 18.62 6.67 15.04
CA LEU A 147 17.30 6.07 14.84
C LEU A 147 16.24 7.08 14.37
N VAL A 148 16.35 8.35 14.80
CA VAL A 148 15.40 9.42 14.51
C VAL A 148 15.98 10.57 13.68
N GLN A 149 17.17 10.38 13.09
CA GLN A 149 17.85 11.41 12.30
C GLN A 149 17.64 11.26 10.77
N GLY A 150 16.86 10.28 10.32
CA GLY A 150 16.52 10.12 8.91
C GLY A 150 15.73 11.32 8.34
N LYS A 151 15.80 11.51 7.02
CA LYS A 151 15.11 12.62 6.33
C LYS A 151 13.59 12.67 6.62
N PHE A 152 12.96 11.52 6.74
CA PHE A 152 11.56 11.38 7.11
C PHE A 152 11.48 10.59 8.42
N VAL A 153 11.05 11.27 9.48
CA VAL A 153 10.94 10.70 10.83
C VAL A 153 9.48 10.44 11.14
N HIS A 154 9.19 9.29 11.74
CA HIS A 154 7.86 8.94 12.19
C HIS A 154 7.45 9.84 13.38
N GLY A 155 6.24 10.41 13.34
CA GLY A 155 5.77 11.42 14.30
C GLY A 155 6.03 11.07 15.78
N PRO A 156 5.61 9.90 16.29
CA PRO A 156 5.90 9.48 17.66
C PRO A 156 7.40 9.42 17.98
N ALA A 157 8.23 8.98 17.04
CA ALA A 157 9.67 8.91 17.22
C ALA A 157 10.30 10.32 17.22
N ALA A 158 9.85 11.22 16.34
CA ALA A 158 10.34 12.59 16.22
C ALA A 158 10.14 13.41 17.51
N VAL A 159 9.07 13.14 18.26
CA VAL A 159 8.79 13.81 19.54
C VAL A 159 9.36 13.06 20.76
N GLY A 160 10.16 12.01 20.55
CA GLY A 160 10.72 11.19 21.61
C GLY A 160 9.67 10.37 22.37
N GLY A 161 8.56 10.02 21.72
CA GLY A 161 7.47 9.22 22.26
C GLY A 161 7.72 7.72 22.15
N CYS A 162 8.92 7.22 22.48
CA CYS A 162 9.32 5.82 22.31
C CYS A 162 8.34 4.85 22.98
N VAL A 163 7.81 5.26 24.15
CA VAL A 163 6.87 4.46 24.95
C VAL A 163 5.47 4.32 24.33
N ALA A 164 5.18 5.02 23.22
CA ALA A 164 3.94 4.82 22.46
C ALA A 164 3.93 3.44 21.79
N CYS A 165 5.09 2.93 21.41
CA CYS A 165 5.24 1.63 20.75
C CYS A 165 5.99 0.62 21.62
N HIS A 166 6.91 1.07 22.48
CA HIS A 166 7.72 0.22 23.34
C HIS A 166 7.22 0.23 24.79
N ASP A 167 7.40 -0.89 25.48
CA ASP A 167 7.32 -0.99 26.93
C ASP A 167 8.75 -0.93 27.52
N PRO A 168 9.10 0.11 28.29
CA PRO A 168 10.47 0.29 28.79
C PRO A 168 10.88 -0.75 29.85
N HIS A 169 9.94 -1.58 30.34
CA HIS A 169 10.19 -2.62 31.32
C HIS A 169 10.16 -4.01 30.68
N ALA A 170 9.00 -4.45 30.21
CA ALA A 170 8.81 -5.80 29.70
C ALA A 170 7.61 -5.90 28.76
N SER A 171 7.69 -6.83 27.80
CA SER A 171 6.59 -7.15 26.89
C SER A 171 6.61 -8.63 26.49
N ASP A 172 5.46 -9.14 26.07
CA ASP A 172 5.36 -10.46 25.42
C ASP A 172 5.89 -10.46 23.98
N TYR A 173 6.18 -9.28 23.41
CA TYR A 173 6.63 -9.11 22.03
C TYR A 173 8.11 -8.68 21.95
N ALA A 174 8.83 -9.23 20.97
CA ALA A 174 10.24 -8.95 20.75
C ALA A 174 10.50 -7.45 20.58
N LYS A 175 11.70 -6.99 20.96
CA LYS A 175 12.07 -5.55 21.00
C LYS A 175 11.17 -4.73 21.93
N ASN A 176 10.58 -5.38 22.93
CA ASN A 176 9.72 -4.76 23.94
C ASN A 176 8.52 -4.01 23.34
N LEU A 177 7.94 -4.49 22.25
CA LEU A 177 6.81 -3.80 21.60
C LEU A 177 5.52 -3.98 22.39
N ARG A 178 4.62 -3.00 22.41
CA ARG A 178 3.33 -3.10 23.13
C ARG A 178 2.33 -4.08 22.49
N ALA A 179 2.52 -4.40 21.22
CA ALA A 179 1.71 -5.32 20.45
C ALA A 179 2.57 -5.99 19.36
N GLY A 180 2.13 -7.16 18.89
CA GLY A 180 2.84 -7.92 17.85
C GLY A 180 2.39 -7.59 16.44
N GLY A 181 3.33 -7.64 15.49
CA GLY A 181 3.05 -7.56 14.06
C GLY A 181 2.31 -6.28 13.66
N PRO A 182 1.32 -6.35 12.75
CA PRO A 182 0.61 -5.17 12.26
C PRO A 182 -0.30 -4.54 13.32
N ASN A 183 -0.70 -5.28 14.37
CA ASN A 183 -1.58 -4.76 15.41
C ASN A 183 -0.98 -3.57 16.15
N LEU A 184 0.35 -3.52 16.32
CA LEU A 184 1.03 -2.36 16.89
C LEU A 184 0.76 -1.09 16.08
N CYS A 185 0.85 -1.19 14.76
CA CYS A 185 0.62 -0.07 13.85
C CYS A 185 -0.87 0.32 13.84
N PHE A 186 -1.77 -0.67 13.91
CA PHE A 186 -3.21 -0.47 13.89
C PHE A 186 -3.78 0.22 15.13
N MET A 187 -3.03 0.28 16.23
CA MET A 187 -3.41 1.09 17.41
C MET A 187 -3.58 2.58 17.07
N CYS A 188 -2.90 3.07 16.01
CA CYS A 188 -3.01 4.45 15.57
C CYS A 188 -3.42 4.58 14.09
N HIS A 189 -2.97 3.67 13.22
CA HIS A 189 -3.32 3.68 11.79
C HIS A 189 -4.65 2.95 11.54
N THR A 190 -5.71 3.39 12.21
CA THR A 190 -7.04 2.75 12.20
C THR A 190 -7.65 2.69 10.80
N ASP A 191 -7.50 3.75 10.01
CA ASP A 191 -8.02 3.80 8.64
C ASP A 191 -7.33 2.79 7.71
N LYS A 192 -6.09 2.40 8.00
CA LYS A 192 -5.43 1.32 7.26
C LYS A 192 -5.83 -0.03 7.82
N ALA A 193 -5.97 -0.17 9.12
CA ALA A 193 -6.48 -1.39 9.74
C ALA A 193 -7.86 -1.76 9.17
N GLU A 194 -8.78 -0.80 9.14
CA GLU A 194 -10.12 -0.98 8.60
C GLU A 194 -10.10 -1.36 7.11
N ALA A 195 -9.33 -0.63 6.31
CA ALA A 195 -9.18 -0.92 4.89
C ALA A 195 -8.64 -2.35 4.67
N ILE A 196 -7.53 -2.71 5.30
CA ILE A 196 -6.90 -4.03 5.17
C ILE A 196 -7.85 -5.15 5.61
N ASN A 197 -8.57 -4.97 6.72
CA ASN A 197 -9.47 -5.99 7.26
C ASN A 197 -10.72 -6.20 6.39
N LYS A 198 -11.13 -5.20 5.61
CA LYS A 198 -12.29 -5.27 4.71
C LYS A 198 -11.95 -5.71 3.29
N ALA A 199 -10.67 -5.61 2.91
CA ALA A 199 -10.24 -5.88 1.55
C ALA A 199 -10.43 -7.35 1.16
N GLU A 200 -10.80 -7.60 -0.09
CA GLU A 200 -10.78 -8.97 -0.63
C GLU A 200 -9.35 -9.50 -0.81
N PHE A 201 -8.44 -8.65 -1.30
CA PHE A 201 -7.05 -9.02 -1.57
C PHE A 201 -6.09 -8.18 -0.72
N VAL A 202 -5.52 -8.80 0.30
CA VAL A 202 -4.46 -8.21 1.13
C VAL A 202 -3.10 -8.66 0.62
N HIS A 203 -2.18 -7.70 0.45
CA HIS A 203 -0.80 -8.02 0.07
C HIS A 203 -0.10 -8.75 1.22
N LYS A 204 0.37 -9.97 0.97
CA LYS A 204 0.95 -10.86 2.00
C LYS A 204 1.96 -10.19 2.96
N PRO A 205 2.96 -9.41 2.50
CA PRO A 205 3.91 -8.78 3.43
C PRO A 205 3.26 -7.88 4.48
N VAL A 206 2.08 -7.31 4.17
CA VAL A 206 1.35 -6.38 5.04
C VAL A 206 0.58 -7.13 6.12
N SER A 207 0.04 -8.31 5.81
CA SER A 207 -0.55 -9.20 6.81
C SER A 207 0.48 -9.75 7.80
N GLU A 208 1.75 -9.84 7.39
CA GLU A 208 2.83 -10.35 8.23
C GLU A 208 3.43 -9.23 9.10
N ASN A 209 3.96 -8.18 8.47
CA ASN A 209 4.59 -7.08 9.20
C ASN A 209 4.78 -5.83 8.32
N CYS A 210 4.31 -4.68 8.79
CA CYS A 210 4.51 -3.39 8.14
C CYS A 210 6.00 -3.04 7.96
N THR A 211 6.85 -3.53 8.87
CA THR A 211 8.30 -3.25 8.84
C THR A 211 9.08 -3.99 7.76
N ASN A 212 8.41 -4.84 6.98
CA ASN A 212 9.00 -5.43 5.77
C ASN A 212 9.32 -4.37 4.70
N CYS A 213 8.61 -3.24 4.74
CA CYS A 213 8.78 -2.13 3.80
C CYS A 213 9.04 -0.79 4.48
N HIS A 214 8.45 -0.58 5.67
CA HIS A 214 8.51 0.68 6.40
C HIS A 214 9.49 0.64 7.57
N ASN A 215 10.30 1.66 7.74
CA ASN A 215 11.05 1.89 8.95
C ASN A 215 10.16 2.59 10.00
N PRO A 216 9.94 2.02 11.19
CA PRO A 216 9.03 2.59 12.19
C PRO A 216 9.62 3.82 12.90
N HIS A 217 10.91 4.12 12.74
CA HIS A 217 11.57 5.26 13.36
C HIS A 217 11.82 6.38 12.34
N SER A 218 12.67 6.14 11.35
CA SER A 218 12.98 7.10 10.30
C SER A 218 13.55 6.44 9.04
N ALA A 219 13.40 7.08 7.88
CA ALA A 219 14.07 6.65 6.66
C ALA A 219 14.44 7.83 5.76
N ALA A 220 15.35 7.57 4.83
CA ALA A 220 15.74 8.55 3.81
C ALA A 220 14.64 8.83 2.77
N LYS A 221 13.69 7.89 2.58
CA LYS A 221 12.63 7.98 1.56
C LYS A 221 11.28 8.25 2.20
N GLN A 222 10.42 8.94 1.45
CA GLN A 222 9.07 9.30 1.88
C GLN A 222 8.26 8.06 2.29
N PHE A 223 7.33 8.24 3.24
CA PHE A 223 6.57 7.16 3.87
C PHE A 223 7.45 6.17 4.63
N MET A 224 8.66 6.60 5.01
CA MET A 224 9.62 5.80 5.75
C MET A 224 9.99 4.50 5.03
N LEU A 225 10.07 4.51 3.70
CA LEU A 225 10.38 3.32 2.93
C LEU A 225 11.88 3.01 2.93
N GLU A 226 12.24 1.72 2.98
CA GLU A 226 13.62 1.26 2.84
C GLU A 226 14.16 1.45 1.40
N SER A 227 13.29 1.36 0.40
CA SER A 227 13.63 1.64 -1.01
C SER A 227 12.41 2.14 -1.79
N LYS A 228 12.63 2.79 -2.94
CA LYS A 228 11.54 3.27 -3.81
C LYS A 228 11.10 2.17 -4.78
N ALA A 229 9.87 2.27 -5.29
CA ALA A 229 9.46 1.51 -6.47
C ALA A 229 10.33 1.92 -7.68
N PRO A 230 10.68 0.98 -8.58
CA PRO A 230 10.30 -0.44 -8.57
C PRO A 230 11.18 -1.33 -7.69
N ALA A 231 12.34 -0.86 -7.24
CA ALA A 231 13.34 -1.68 -6.54
C ALA A 231 12.76 -2.41 -5.31
N LEU A 232 11.94 -1.72 -4.51
CA LEU A 232 11.27 -2.31 -3.35
C LEU A 232 10.45 -3.55 -3.71
N CYS A 233 9.63 -3.44 -4.75
CA CYS A 233 8.74 -4.50 -5.20
C CYS A 233 9.54 -5.66 -5.81
N LEU A 234 10.56 -5.34 -6.61
CA LEU A 234 11.38 -6.30 -7.34
C LEU A 234 12.36 -7.10 -6.46
N ASN A 235 12.54 -6.72 -5.19
CA ASN A 235 13.26 -7.54 -4.22
C ASN A 235 12.54 -8.87 -3.94
N CYS A 236 11.21 -8.84 -3.89
CA CYS A 236 10.37 -10.03 -3.70
C CYS A 236 9.85 -10.58 -5.03
N HIS A 237 9.40 -9.72 -5.95
CA HIS A 237 8.82 -10.12 -7.25
C HIS A 237 9.90 -10.42 -8.30
N LYS A 238 10.73 -11.44 -8.05
CA LYS A 238 11.88 -11.81 -8.88
C LYS A 238 11.51 -12.20 -10.31
N ASP A 239 10.38 -12.87 -10.51
CA ASP A 239 9.93 -13.24 -11.86
C ASP A 239 9.58 -12.00 -12.69
N LYS A 240 8.97 -10.99 -12.07
CA LYS A 240 8.68 -9.71 -12.73
C LYS A 240 9.95 -8.91 -12.96
N LYS A 241 10.91 -8.95 -12.03
CA LYS A 241 12.24 -8.37 -12.22
C LYS A 241 12.92 -8.97 -13.45
N LYS A 242 12.91 -10.30 -13.57
CA LYS A 242 13.46 -11.00 -14.73
C LYS A 242 12.75 -10.58 -16.02
N GLN A 243 11.42 -10.67 -16.05
CA GLN A 243 10.63 -10.31 -17.21
C GLN A 243 10.92 -8.86 -17.68
N ILE A 244 10.78 -7.87 -16.80
CA ILE A 244 10.93 -6.45 -17.15
C ILE A 244 12.36 -6.15 -17.66
N ASN A 245 13.36 -6.85 -17.13
CA ASN A 245 14.74 -6.66 -17.54
C ASN A 245 15.09 -7.30 -18.89
N THR A 246 14.34 -8.32 -19.33
CA THR A 246 14.66 -9.06 -20.57
C THR A 246 13.82 -8.63 -21.76
N VAL A 247 12.63 -8.06 -21.54
CA VAL A 247 11.70 -7.72 -22.64
C VAL A 247 12.21 -6.58 -23.51
N ALA A 248 12.07 -6.73 -24.82
CA ALA A 248 12.47 -5.69 -25.79
C ALA A 248 11.57 -4.45 -25.77
N VAL A 249 10.26 -4.62 -25.51
CA VAL A 249 9.28 -3.53 -25.47
C VAL A 249 8.71 -3.42 -24.07
N LYS A 250 9.14 -2.41 -23.32
CA LYS A 250 8.61 -2.09 -22.00
C LYS A 250 7.36 -1.24 -22.10
N HIS A 251 6.49 -1.37 -21.10
CA HIS A 251 5.37 -0.47 -20.93
C HIS A 251 5.83 0.80 -20.21
N GLY A 252 5.65 1.97 -20.82
CA GLY A 252 6.17 3.24 -20.30
C GLY A 252 5.65 3.60 -18.89
N ALA A 253 4.47 3.11 -18.50
CA ALA A 253 3.94 3.33 -17.15
C ALA A 253 4.81 2.71 -16.04
N LEU A 254 5.72 1.78 -16.35
CA LEU A 254 6.67 1.24 -15.38
C LEU A 254 7.80 2.21 -15.06
N GLU A 255 8.08 3.17 -15.96
CA GLU A 255 9.21 4.09 -15.87
C GLU A 255 8.77 5.51 -15.45
N THR A 256 7.46 5.79 -15.43
CA THR A 256 6.90 7.07 -15.00
C THR A 256 6.51 7.09 -13.52
N GLU A 257 6.71 8.24 -12.87
CA GLU A 257 6.18 8.57 -11.54
C GLU A 257 6.25 7.44 -10.49
N ARG A 258 5.09 6.87 -10.13
CA ARG A 258 4.94 5.89 -9.05
C ARG A 258 5.26 4.44 -9.49
N SER A 259 5.70 4.26 -10.74
CA SER A 259 6.11 2.97 -11.34
C SER A 259 5.05 1.88 -11.12
N CYS A 260 5.36 0.80 -10.39
CA CYS A 260 4.44 -0.29 -10.06
C CYS A 260 3.12 0.21 -9.44
N LEU A 261 3.20 1.31 -8.66
CA LEU A 261 2.06 1.90 -7.98
C LEU A 261 1.19 2.77 -8.89
N ASN A 262 1.51 2.89 -10.18
CA ASN A 262 0.59 3.46 -11.16
C ASN A 262 -0.59 2.50 -11.43
N CYS A 263 -0.39 1.20 -11.17
CA CYS A 263 -1.38 0.17 -11.43
C CYS A 263 -1.76 -0.63 -10.18
N HIS A 264 -0.83 -0.81 -9.24
CA HIS A 264 -0.99 -1.67 -8.08
C HIS A 264 -1.10 -0.88 -6.78
N ASP A 265 -1.95 -1.35 -5.88
CA ASP A 265 -1.87 -0.98 -4.47
C ASP A 265 -0.87 -1.90 -3.74
N ALA A 266 -0.01 -1.30 -2.91
CA ALA A 266 1.02 -2.03 -2.16
C ALA A 266 0.50 -2.72 -0.90
N HIS A 267 -0.70 -2.35 -0.43
CA HIS A 267 -1.30 -2.82 0.80
C HIS A 267 -2.45 -3.78 0.55
N MET A 268 -3.47 -3.32 -0.16
CA MET A 268 -4.68 -4.10 -0.39
C MET A 268 -5.46 -3.59 -1.60
N SER A 269 -6.35 -4.41 -2.13
CA SER A 269 -7.41 -3.98 -3.06
C SER A 269 -8.58 -4.93 -2.99
N ASP A 270 -9.74 -4.48 -3.44
CA ASP A 270 -10.90 -5.34 -3.75
C ASP A 270 -10.82 -5.92 -5.17
N ILE A 271 -9.74 -5.63 -5.89
CA ILE A 271 -9.53 -6.07 -7.27
C ILE A 271 -8.32 -7.00 -7.33
N ALA A 272 -8.52 -8.15 -7.98
CA ALA A 272 -7.52 -9.20 -8.09
C ALA A 272 -6.16 -8.65 -8.56
N LYS A 273 -5.08 -9.23 -8.01
CA LYS A 273 -3.68 -8.79 -8.24
C LYS A 273 -3.39 -7.37 -7.70
N ASN A 274 -4.17 -6.94 -6.71
CA ASN A 274 -4.05 -5.65 -6.04
C ASN A 274 -4.09 -4.47 -7.02
N LEU A 275 -4.99 -4.50 -8.00
CA LEU A 275 -5.11 -3.40 -8.96
C LEU A 275 -5.85 -2.20 -8.33
N LEU A 276 -5.51 -0.99 -8.75
CA LEU A 276 -6.16 0.23 -8.26
C LEU A 276 -7.59 0.43 -8.81
N MET A 277 -7.88 -0.17 -9.96
CA MET A 277 -9.14 -0.07 -10.70
C MET A 277 -9.37 -1.34 -11.50
N GLU A 278 -10.60 -1.52 -11.98
CA GLU A 278 -10.94 -2.62 -12.90
C GLU A 278 -10.04 -2.57 -14.14
N PRO A 279 -9.59 -3.71 -14.71
CA PRO A 279 -8.50 -3.74 -15.68
C PRO A 279 -8.66 -2.78 -16.86
N MET A 280 -9.84 -2.71 -17.47
CA MET A 280 -10.10 -1.80 -18.58
C MET A 280 -10.11 -0.33 -18.13
N ASP A 281 -10.75 -0.03 -17.00
CA ASP A 281 -10.82 1.34 -16.48
C ASP A 281 -9.44 1.85 -16.08
N LEU A 282 -8.60 0.99 -15.51
CA LEU A 282 -7.20 1.28 -15.20
C LEU A 282 -6.42 1.67 -16.46
N CYS A 283 -6.54 0.87 -17.53
CA CYS A 283 -5.89 1.17 -18.80
C CYS A 283 -6.42 2.47 -19.42
N LEU A 284 -7.74 2.65 -19.45
CA LEU A 284 -8.40 3.80 -20.06
C LEU A 284 -8.35 5.08 -19.20
N ASN A 285 -7.86 5.01 -17.96
CA ASN A 285 -7.55 6.20 -17.16
C ASN A 285 -6.37 6.96 -17.76
N CYS A 286 -5.37 6.23 -18.26
CA CYS A 286 -4.23 6.82 -18.95
C CYS A 286 -4.43 6.82 -20.47
N HIS A 287 -4.88 5.73 -21.09
CA HIS A 287 -5.07 5.66 -22.55
C HIS A 287 -6.32 6.44 -23.06
N ASP A 288 -6.58 7.60 -22.47
CA ASP A 288 -7.65 8.55 -22.75
C ASP A 288 -7.25 9.72 -23.65
N ARG A 289 -5.99 9.72 -24.11
CA ARG A 289 -5.40 10.74 -24.97
C ARG A 289 -4.35 10.15 -25.90
N GLU A 290 -3.89 10.97 -26.83
CA GLU A 290 -2.78 10.60 -27.70
C GLU A 290 -1.45 10.74 -26.96
N TYR A 291 -0.58 9.74 -27.08
CA TYR A 291 0.76 9.77 -26.50
C TYR A 291 1.80 9.76 -27.61
N LYS A 292 2.65 10.79 -27.66
CA LYS A 292 3.82 10.80 -28.53
C LYS A 292 4.89 9.88 -27.95
N ARG A 293 5.42 9.01 -28.78
CA ARG A 293 6.54 8.12 -28.44
C ARG A 293 7.85 8.77 -28.92
N ASP A 294 8.95 8.33 -28.34
CA ASP A 294 10.30 8.80 -28.68
C ASP A 294 10.70 8.45 -30.12
N ASP A 295 10.08 7.41 -30.71
CA ASP A 295 10.25 7.02 -32.12
C ASP A 295 9.47 7.91 -33.10
N GLY A 296 8.90 9.03 -32.63
CA GLY A 296 8.11 9.97 -33.42
C GLY A 296 6.70 9.49 -33.77
N LYS A 297 6.31 8.27 -33.37
CA LYS A 297 4.96 7.74 -33.61
C LYS A 297 4.05 8.04 -32.42
N SER A 298 2.77 8.20 -32.70
CA SER A 298 1.77 8.38 -31.65
C SER A 298 1.03 7.08 -31.32
N LEU A 299 0.77 6.85 -30.03
CA LEU A 299 -0.28 5.95 -29.56
C LEU A 299 -1.60 6.71 -29.55
N MET A 300 -2.62 6.12 -30.16
CA MET A 300 -3.95 6.73 -30.28
C MET A 300 -4.66 6.83 -28.93
N ASN A 301 -5.62 7.76 -28.86
CA ASN A 301 -6.60 7.82 -27.78
C ASN A 301 -7.54 6.61 -27.85
N MET A 302 -7.24 5.56 -27.07
CA MET A 302 -8.01 4.31 -27.10
C MET A 302 -9.40 4.51 -26.50
N LYS A 303 -9.53 5.28 -25.42
CA LYS A 303 -10.84 5.56 -24.79
C LYS A 303 -11.82 6.18 -25.77
N LYS A 304 -11.38 7.21 -26.50
CA LYS A 304 -12.17 7.85 -27.56
C LYS A 304 -12.51 6.85 -28.67
N TRP A 305 -11.53 6.08 -29.13
CA TRP A 305 -11.74 5.11 -30.20
C TRP A 305 -12.80 4.06 -29.85
N LEU A 306 -12.73 3.48 -28.64
CA LEU A 306 -13.71 2.50 -28.18
C LEU A 306 -15.11 3.11 -27.97
N ALA A 307 -15.18 4.39 -27.60
CA ALA A 307 -16.45 5.10 -27.49
C ALA A 307 -17.11 5.35 -28.85
N GLU A 308 -16.33 5.69 -29.87
CA GLU A 308 -16.80 5.99 -31.24
C GLU A 308 -17.10 4.74 -32.08
N ASN A 309 -16.49 3.60 -31.73
CA ASN A 309 -16.64 2.34 -32.47
C ASN A 309 -17.42 1.32 -31.63
N LYS A 310 -18.68 1.05 -32.00
CA LYS A 310 -19.60 0.28 -31.14
C LYS A 310 -19.44 -1.24 -31.25
N ASN A 311 -18.92 -1.75 -32.37
CA ASN A 311 -18.70 -3.18 -32.53
C ASN A 311 -17.31 -3.56 -32.01
N HIS A 312 -17.23 -3.85 -30.71
CA HIS A 312 -16.03 -4.26 -29.99
C HIS A 312 -15.63 -5.72 -30.27
N HIS A 313 -14.33 -5.97 -30.38
CA HIS A 313 -13.77 -7.31 -30.48
C HIS A 313 -13.97 -8.09 -29.16
N GLY A 314 -13.93 -9.43 -29.20
CA GLY A 314 -14.28 -10.29 -28.06
C GLY A 314 -13.62 -9.91 -26.73
N PRO A 315 -12.28 -9.82 -26.63
CA PRO A 315 -11.58 -9.41 -25.42
C PRO A 315 -11.96 -8.00 -24.93
N ILE A 316 -12.22 -7.07 -25.85
CA ILE A 316 -12.68 -5.72 -25.50
C ILE A 316 -14.10 -5.76 -24.92
N LYS A 317 -15.01 -6.57 -25.48
CA LYS A 317 -16.34 -6.80 -24.89
C LYS A 317 -16.25 -7.39 -23.49
N GLN A 318 -15.24 -8.23 -23.26
CA GLN A 318 -14.94 -8.84 -21.96
C GLN A 318 -14.15 -7.92 -21.02
N LYS A 319 -13.86 -6.68 -21.45
CA LYS A 319 -13.04 -5.71 -20.72
C LYS A 319 -11.61 -6.19 -20.41
N ASP A 320 -11.11 -7.15 -21.17
CA ASP A 320 -9.79 -7.74 -20.97
C ASP A 320 -8.77 -7.23 -22.00
N CYS A 321 -8.16 -6.07 -21.70
CA CYS A 321 -7.04 -5.56 -22.48
C CYS A 321 -5.81 -6.48 -22.34
N SER A 322 -5.69 -7.15 -21.19
CA SER A 322 -4.53 -7.94 -20.81
C SER A 322 -4.48 -9.31 -21.48
N GLY A 323 -5.56 -9.75 -22.12
CA GLY A 323 -5.60 -10.97 -22.94
C GLY A 323 -4.70 -10.88 -24.16
N CYS A 324 -4.51 -9.68 -24.73
CA CYS A 324 -3.62 -9.46 -25.86
C CYS A 324 -2.38 -8.64 -25.51
N HIS A 325 -2.47 -7.73 -24.53
CA HIS A 325 -1.35 -6.89 -24.11
C HIS A 325 -0.75 -7.38 -22.79
N ASN A 326 0.56 -7.28 -22.66
CA ASN A 326 1.28 -7.54 -21.42
C ASN A 326 1.65 -6.19 -20.76
N PRO A 327 0.93 -5.75 -19.71
CA PRO A 327 1.18 -4.44 -19.09
C PRO A 327 2.56 -4.32 -18.43
N HIS A 328 3.29 -5.42 -18.30
CA HIS A 328 4.67 -5.44 -17.80
C HIS A 328 5.72 -5.40 -18.92
N GLY A 329 5.30 -5.36 -20.18
CA GLY A 329 6.16 -5.45 -21.37
C GLY A 329 6.27 -6.86 -21.96
N SER A 330 6.72 -6.91 -23.21
CA SER A 330 6.96 -8.14 -23.98
C SER A 330 7.99 -7.89 -25.09
N ASP A 331 8.39 -8.93 -25.80
CA ASP A 331 9.29 -8.79 -26.96
C ASP A 331 8.58 -8.31 -28.23
N ASN A 332 7.25 -8.21 -28.19
CA ASN A 332 6.44 -7.88 -29.36
C ASN A 332 6.04 -6.41 -29.38
N PHE A 333 5.89 -5.89 -30.60
CA PHE A 333 5.40 -4.53 -30.86
C PHE A 333 4.13 -4.22 -30.05
N ARG A 334 4.08 -3.02 -29.44
CA ARG A 334 2.97 -2.57 -28.57
C ARG A 334 2.64 -3.57 -27.46
N ILE A 335 3.68 -4.11 -26.83
CA ILE A 335 3.59 -4.98 -25.64
C ILE A 335 2.65 -6.17 -25.87
N LEU A 336 2.51 -6.66 -27.10
CA LEU A 336 1.63 -7.78 -27.40
C LEU A 336 2.17 -9.07 -26.77
N ARG A 337 1.31 -9.94 -26.25
CA ARG A 337 1.77 -11.18 -25.61
C ARG A 337 2.51 -12.08 -26.58
N GLU A 338 1.96 -12.20 -27.79
CA GLU A 338 2.47 -13.06 -28.84
C GLU A 338 2.70 -12.28 -30.13
N PRO A 339 3.46 -12.83 -31.10
CA PRO A 339 3.69 -12.20 -32.38
C PRO A 339 2.41 -11.85 -33.13
N TYR A 340 2.37 -10.61 -33.62
CA TYR A 340 1.38 -10.15 -34.59
C TYR A 340 1.97 -8.98 -35.39
N PRO A 341 1.93 -8.99 -36.73
CA PRO A 341 2.71 -8.04 -37.50
C PRO A 341 2.17 -6.60 -37.39
N ALA A 342 3.08 -5.64 -37.28
CA ALA A 342 2.75 -4.22 -37.32
C ALA A 342 2.51 -3.70 -38.74
N THR A 343 2.96 -4.44 -39.76
CA THR A 343 2.97 -4.03 -41.17
C THR A 343 1.71 -4.48 -41.93
N PHE A 344 1.48 -3.85 -43.08
CA PHE A 344 0.40 -4.25 -43.99
C PHE A 344 0.68 -5.60 -44.66
N TYR A 345 1.91 -5.78 -45.16
CA TYR A 345 2.38 -7.01 -45.78
C TYR A 345 3.41 -7.71 -44.90
N LYS A 346 3.34 -9.05 -44.89
CA LYS A 346 4.38 -9.94 -44.35
C LYS A 346 4.26 -11.32 -45.03
N PRO A 347 5.37 -12.00 -45.37
CA PRO A 347 5.34 -13.42 -45.71
C PRO A 347 4.53 -14.21 -44.69
N PHE A 348 3.66 -15.10 -45.19
CA PHE A 348 2.86 -15.92 -44.30
C PHE A 348 3.73 -16.95 -43.59
N ALA A 349 3.63 -16.96 -42.28
CA ALA A 349 4.08 -18.04 -41.41
C ALA A 349 3.13 -18.05 -40.21
N VAL A 350 2.80 -19.23 -39.68
CA VAL A 350 1.76 -19.36 -38.64
C VAL A 350 2.18 -18.61 -37.39
N GLU A 351 3.45 -18.77 -37.01
CA GLU A 351 4.12 -18.15 -35.88
C GLU A 351 4.07 -16.61 -35.90
N ASN A 352 3.91 -15.99 -37.07
CA ASN A 352 3.77 -14.55 -37.16
C ASN A 352 2.43 -14.04 -36.60
N TYR A 353 1.46 -14.93 -36.39
CA TYR A 353 0.09 -14.62 -35.99
C TYR A 353 -0.35 -15.42 -34.75
N ASP A 354 0.58 -15.92 -33.94
CA ASP A 354 0.29 -16.70 -32.74
C ASP A 354 -0.69 -15.99 -31.80
N LEU A 355 -0.63 -14.66 -31.71
CA LEU A 355 -1.60 -13.86 -30.96
C LEU A 355 -3.03 -14.05 -31.44
N CYS A 356 -3.22 -14.14 -32.76
CA CYS A 356 -4.54 -14.33 -33.34
C CYS A 356 -4.97 -15.79 -33.20
N PHE A 357 -4.05 -16.72 -33.42
CA PHE A 357 -4.34 -18.15 -33.42
C PHE A 357 -4.45 -18.76 -32.02
N SER A 358 -4.17 -18.00 -30.96
CA SER A 358 -4.52 -18.39 -29.59
C SER A 358 -6.04 -18.49 -29.37
N CYS A 359 -6.85 -17.85 -30.23
CA CYS A 359 -8.31 -17.87 -30.14
C CYS A 359 -9.01 -18.14 -31.47
N HIS A 360 -8.35 -17.92 -32.60
CA HIS A 360 -8.90 -18.15 -33.94
C HIS A 360 -8.31 -19.39 -34.60
N GLU A 361 -9.14 -20.14 -35.30
CA GLU A 361 -8.72 -21.34 -36.02
C GLU A 361 -7.73 -21.02 -37.15
N LYS A 362 -6.50 -21.53 -37.05
CA LYS A 362 -5.46 -21.37 -38.09
C LYS A 362 -5.88 -21.90 -39.46
N THR A 363 -6.78 -22.90 -39.49
CA THR A 363 -7.31 -23.49 -40.73
C THR A 363 -8.03 -22.47 -41.62
N ILE A 364 -8.48 -21.33 -41.06
CA ILE A 364 -9.10 -20.25 -41.83
C ILE A 364 -8.16 -19.65 -42.88
N VAL A 365 -6.83 -19.74 -42.70
CA VAL A 365 -5.84 -19.26 -43.68
C VAL A 365 -4.98 -20.38 -44.27
N LEU A 366 -5.05 -21.60 -43.75
CA LEU A 366 -4.28 -22.74 -44.27
C LEU A 366 -5.01 -23.51 -45.36
N ASN A 367 -6.34 -23.55 -45.31
CA ASN A 367 -7.12 -24.33 -46.27
C ASN A 367 -7.48 -23.47 -47.49
N PRO A 368 -7.09 -23.87 -48.72
CA PRO A 368 -7.43 -23.11 -49.95
C PRO A 368 -8.92 -23.10 -50.26
N GLU A 369 -9.66 -24.10 -49.77
CA GLU A 369 -11.11 -24.20 -49.94
C GLU A 369 -11.82 -24.49 -48.62
N THR A 370 -13.06 -24.01 -48.50
CA THR A 370 -13.93 -24.32 -47.36
C THR A 370 -15.39 -24.02 -47.66
N THR A 371 -16.31 -24.76 -47.02
CA THR A 371 -17.75 -24.44 -46.99
C THR A 371 -18.23 -23.94 -45.63
N ARG A 372 -17.47 -24.21 -44.56
CA ARG A 372 -17.89 -24.04 -43.16
C ARG A 372 -17.01 -23.10 -42.33
N LEU A 373 -15.73 -22.95 -42.65
CA LEU A 373 -14.77 -22.22 -41.79
C LEU A 373 -14.98 -20.70 -41.85
N THR A 374 -15.42 -20.17 -42.99
CA THR A 374 -15.61 -18.73 -43.15
C THR A 374 -16.67 -18.39 -44.18
N ASN A 375 -17.27 -17.22 -43.99
CA ASN A 375 -18.20 -16.63 -44.95
C ASN A 375 -17.51 -15.71 -45.96
N PHE A 376 -16.21 -15.45 -45.81
CA PHE A 376 -15.39 -14.73 -46.79
C PHE A 376 -14.78 -15.73 -47.79
N ARG A 377 -15.65 -16.22 -48.68
CA ARG A 377 -15.32 -17.22 -49.71
C ARG A 377 -16.15 -16.99 -50.96
N ASN A 378 -15.59 -17.31 -52.14
CA ASN A 378 -16.29 -17.22 -53.42
C ASN A 378 -16.58 -18.64 -53.92
N GLY A 379 -17.82 -19.11 -53.83
CA GLY A 379 -18.09 -20.55 -53.81
C GLY A 379 -17.30 -21.20 -52.68
N ASN A 380 -16.52 -22.24 -52.98
CA ASN A 380 -15.65 -22.91 -52.01
C ASN A 380 -14.28 -22.23 -51.84
N GLU A 381 -13.89 -21.33 -52.74
CA GLU A 381 -12.58 -20.66 -52.71
C GLU A 381 -12.45 -19.81 -51.45
N ASN A 382 -11.52 -20.17 -50.57
CA ASN A 382 -11.29 -19.45 -49.32
C ASN A 382 -10.49 -18.17 -49.58
N LEU A 383 -11.16 -17.02 -49.44
CA LEU A 383 -10.52 -15.74 -49.71
C LEU A 383 -9.55 -15.32 -48.59
N HIS A 384 -9.66 -15.85 -47.37
CA HIS A 384 -8.63 -15.64 -46.34
C HIS A 384 -7.30 -16.26 -46.77
N PHE A 385 -7.30 -17.53 -47.19
CA PHE A 385 -6.12 -18.21 -47.75
C PHE A 385 -5.52 -17.39 -48.92
N LYS A 386 -6.37 -16.95 -49.85
CA LYS A 386 -5.93 -16.19 -51.04
C LYS A 386 -5.22 -14.88 -50.71
N HIS A 387 -5.58 -14.21 -49.61
CA HIS A 387 -4.99 -12.91 -49.27
C HIS A 387 -3.86 -13.00 -48.26
N VAL A 388 -3.99 -13.89 -47.28
CA VAL A 388 -3.07 -13.98 -46.15
C VAL A 388 -1.93 -14.95 -46.45
N ASN A 389 -2.24 -16.15 -46.97
CA ASN A 389 -1.28 -17.22 -47.19
C ASN A 389 -0.51 -17.00 -48.52
N LYS A 390 0.46 -16.09 -48.47
CA LYS A 390 1.37 -15.80 -49.59
C LYS A 390 2.82 -15.80 -49.14
N PRO A 391 3.74 -16.37 -49.95
CA PRO A 391 5.14 -16.50 -49.58
C PRO A 391 5.88 -15.15 -49.53
N ILE A 392 5.41 -14.13 -50.26
CA ILE A 392 6.10 -12.84 -50.37
C ILE A 392 5.25 -11.71 -49.79
N LYS A 393 4.08 -11.46 -50.38
CA LYS A 393 3.19 -10.32 -50.03
C LYS A 393 1.87 -10.81 -49.40
N GLY A 394 1.97 -11.56 -48.32
CA GLY A 394 0.79 -11.94 -47.51
C GLY A 394 0.21 -10.70 -46.85
N ARG A 395 -1.10 -10.48 -47.00
CA ARG A 395 -1.81 -9.41 -46.28
C ARG A 395 -1.99 -9.85 -44.84
N THR A 396 -1.55 -9.04 -43.90
CA THR A 396 -1.73 -9.33 -42.48
C THR A 396 -3.19 -9.15 -42.10
N CYS A 397 -3.65 -9.74 -40.99
CA CYS A 397 -5.04 -9.57 -40.54
C CYS A 397 -5.40 -8.08 -40.37
N ARG A 398 -4.42 -7.23 -40.01
CA ARG A 398 -4.55 -5.77 -39.84
C ARG A 398 -4.87 -5.05 -41.15
N ALA A 399 -4.50 -5.66 -42.29
CA ALA A 399 -4.77 -5.09 -43.60
C ALA A 399 -6.28 -5.03 -43.90
N CYS A 400 -7.12 -5.78 -43.18
CA CYS A 400 -8.57 -5.75 -43.35
C CYS A 400 -9.33 -5.50 -42.05
N HIS A 401 -8.81 -5.95 -40.90
CA HIS A 401 -9.51 -5.92 -39.63
C HIS A 401 -8.98 -4.84 -38.67
N GLU A 402 -9.89 -4.18 -37.96
CA GLU A 402 -9.60 -3.39 -36.76
C GLU A 402 -9.74 -4.30 -35.54
N THR A 403 -8.62 -4.57 -34.86
CA THR A 403 -8.55 -5.61 -33.83
C THR A 403 -9.22 -5.22 -32.52
N HIS A 404 -9.45 -3.92 -32.28
CA HIS A 404 -10.07 -3.44 -31.04
C HIS A 404 -11.59 -3.27 -31.21
N ALA A 405 -11.97 -2.39 -32.14
CA ALA A 405 -13.36 -2.02 -32.37
C ALA A 405 -13.52 -1.34 -33.73
N SER A 406 -14.63 -1.61 -34.42
CA SER A 406 -15.01 -0.89 -35.65
C SER A 406 -16.50 -0.59 -35.64
N ASN A 407 -16.98 0.15 -36.62
CA ASN A 407 -18.43 0.26 -36.90
C ASN A 407 -18.91 -0.67 -38.03
N PHE A 408 -18.02 -1.47 -38.62
CA PHE A 408 -18.34 -2.34 -39.75
C PHE A 408 -18.53 -3.81 -39.32
N PRO A 409 -19.29 -4.59 -40.10
CA PRO A 409 -19.45 -6.02 -39.86
C PRO A 409 -18.09 -6.73 -39.82
N LYS A 410 -17.97 -7.73 -38.94
CA LYS A 410 -16.77 -8.58 -38.81
C LYS A 410 -15.47 -7.80 -38.52
N HIS A 411 -15.60 -6.64 -37.88
CA HIS A 411 -14.48 -5.79 -37.50
C HIS A 411 -13.64 -5.32 -38.69
N ILE A 412 -14.24 -5.17 -39.87
CA ILE A 412 -13.53 -4.68 -41.05
C ILE A 412 -13.23 -3.19 -40.86
N ARG A 413 -12.05 -2.74 -41.28
CA ARG A 413 -11.69 -1.31 -41.21
C ARG A 413 -12.42 -0.53 -42.30
N GLU A 414 -12.69 0.74 -42.03
CA GLU A 414 -13.09 1.68 -43.09
C GLU A 414 -11.95 1.89 -44.09
N ALA A 415 -10.76 2.15 -43.54
CA ALA A 415 -9.54 2.35 -44.28
C ALA A 415 -8.31 1.79 -43.55
N VAL A 416 -7.27 1.52 -44.33
CA VAL A 416 -6.01 0.92 -43.87
C VAL A 416 -4.87 1.90 -44.06
N PRO A 417 -4.04 2.15 -43.04
CA PRO A 417 -2.81 2.91 -43.22
C PRO A 417 -1.86 2.21 -44.20
N PHE A 418 -1.43 2.91 -45.25
CA PHE A 418 -0.47 2.43 -46.24
C PHE A 418 0.48 3.56 -46.65
N GLY A 419 1.62 3.64 -45.96
CA GLY A 419 2.51 4.81 -46.06
C GLY A 419 1.80 6.06 -45.52
N SER A 420 1.82 7.14 -46.30
CA SER A 420 1.11 8.39 -46.00
C SER A 420 -0.38 8.38 -46.38
N TRP A 421 -0.83 7.36 -47.11
CA TRP A 421 -2.21 7.28 -47.60
C TRP A 421 -3.06 6.33 -46.74
N LYS A 422 -4.35 6.66 -46.60
CA LYS A 422 -5.37 5.77 -46.02
C LYS A 422 -6.14 5.09 -47.16
N LEU A 423 -5.87 3.80 -47.38
CA LEU A 423 -6.55 2.98 -48.40
C LEU A 423 -7.96 2.64 -47.95
N PRO A 424 -9.03 3.13 -48.61
CA PRO A 424 -10.39 2.73 -48.25
C PRO A 424 -10.65 1.28 -48.69
N LEU A 425 -11.35 0.53 -47.84
CA LEU A 425 -11.77 -0.84 -48.17
C LEU A 425 -13.13 -0.86 -48.90
N ASN A 426 -14.01 0.10 -48.57
CA ASN A 426 -15.41 0.19 -48.99
C ASN A 426 -16.10 -1.18 -49.01
N TYR A 427 -15.99 -1.90 -47.89
CA TYR A 427 -16.60 -3.20 -47.76
C TYR A 427 -18.11 -3.10 -47.72
N GLN A 428 -18.78 -3.79 -48.64
CA GLN A 428 -20.23 -3.92 -48.67
C GLN A 428 -20.62 -5.39 -48.52
N LYS A 429 -21.38 -5.69 -47.48
CA LYS A 429 -21.86 -7.04 -47.21
C LYS A 429 -23.16 -7.31 -47.98
N THR A 430 -23.27 -8.49 -48.60
CA THR A 430 -24.54 -9.02 -49.11
C THR A 430 -25.00 -10.22 -48.27
N LYS A 431 -26.20 -10.74 -48.52
CA LYS A 431 -26.73 -11.92 -47.80
C LYS A 431 -25.79 -13.14 -47.96
N THR A 432 -25.35 -13.38 -49.19
CA THR A 432 -24.56 -14.55 -49.61
C THR A 432 -23.08 -14.24 -49.84
N GLY A 433 -22.65 -12.99 -49.68
CA GLY A 433 -21.31 -12.57 -50.10
C GLY A 433 -20.94 -11.14 -49.68
N GLY A 434 -20.25 -10.44 -50.58
CA GLY A 434 -19.86 -9.04 -50.37
C GLY A 434 -18.97 -8.50 -51.48
N SER A 435 -18.49 -7.28 -51.30
CA SER A 435 -17.57 -6.61 -52.23
C SER A 435 -16.65 -5.60 -51.56
N CYS A 436 -15.53 -5.27 -52.20
CA CYS A 436 -14.56 -4.25 -51.75
C CYS A 436 -14.09 -3.37 -52.92
N THR A 437 -13.91 -2.05 -52.72
CA THR A 437 -13.55 -1.03 -53.74
C THR A 437 -12.93 0.25 -53.18
N PRO A 438 -12.43 1.15 -54.05
CA PRO A 438 -11.13 1.04 -54.66
C PRO A 438 -10.06 1.53 -53.68
N GLY A 439 -9.30 0.57 -53.17
CA GLY A 439 -8.06 0.82 -52.42
C GLY A 439 -7.02 -0.27 -52.73
N CYS A 440 -7.45 -1.54 -52.78
CA CYS A 440 -6.57 -2.67 -53.02
C CYS A 440 -6.61 -3.25 -54.46
N HIS A 441 -7.73 -3.08 -55.16
CA HIS A 441 -8.01 -3.59 -56.50
C HIS A 441 -9.26 -2.90 -57.07
N LYS A 442 -9.54 -3.07 -58.38
CA LYS A 442 -10.86 -2.76 -58.99
C LYS A 442 -11.97 -3.47 -58.20
N LEU A 443 -13.24 -3.07 -58.36
CA LEU A 443 -14.36 -3.75 -57.69
C LEU A 443 -14.28 -5.27 -57.82
N LYS A 444 -14.07 -5.94 -56.69
CA LYS A 444 -14.16 -7.40 -56.60
C LYS A 444 -15.38 -7.75 -55.77
N LYS A 445 -16.19 -8.67 -56.27
CA LYS A 445 -17.34 -9.24 -55.58
C LYS A 445 -17.06 -10.70 -55.27
N TYR A 446 -17.69 -11.23 -54.24
CA TYR A 446 -17.69 -12.66 -53.96
C TYR A 446 -19.08 -13.09 -53.51
N ASP A 447 -19.44 -14.32 -53.82
CA ASP A 447 -20.71 -14.91 -53.42
C ASP A 447 -20.54 -16.41 -53.16
N ARG A 448 -21.14 -16.90 -52.07
CA ARG A 448 -21.02 -18.29 -51.62
C ARG A 448 -21.95 -19.25 -52.35
N ALA A 449 -23.06 -18.74 -52.90
CA ALA A 449 -24.07 -19.51 -53.61
C ALA A 449 -23.87 -19.44 -55.13
N ASN A 450 -23.57 -18.25 -55.67
CA ASN A 450 -23.38 -18.02 -57.10
C ASN A 450 -22.00 -17.39 -57.36
N PRO A 451 -20.91 -18.18 -57.42
CA PRO A 451 -19.54 -17.69 -57.44
C PRO A 451 -19.28 -16.68 -58.57
N VAL A 452 -18.63 -15.57 -58.23
CA VAL A 452 -18.40 -14.46 -59.18
C VAL A 452 -17.05 -14.62 -59.87
N LYS A 453 -17.04 -14.49 -61.21
CA LYS A 453 -15.80 -14.35 -61.98
C LYS A 453 -15.36 -12.89 -61.99
N ASN A 454 -14.35 -12.57 -61.18
CA ASN A 454 -13.77 -11.24 -61.18
C ASN A 454 -12.69 -11.13 -62.27
N GLN A 455 -12.82 -10.18 -63.21
CA GLN A 455 -11.80 -9.90 -64.22
C GLN A 455 -10.53 -9.32 -63.57
N GLY A 456 -9.36 -9.72 -64.06
CA GLY A 456 -8.00 -9.40 -63.55
C GLY A 456 -7.83 -8.01 -62.99
#